data_AF-A0A4U9HIM1-F1
#
_entry.id   AF-A0A4U9HIM1-F1
#
_cell.length_a   1.000
_cell.length_b   1.000
_cell.length_c   1.000
_cell.angle_alpha   90.00
_cell.angle_beta   90.00
_cell.angle_gamma   90.00
#
_symmetry.space_group_name_H-M   'P 1'
#
loop_
_entity.id
_entity.type
_entity.pdbx_description
1 polymer ?
#
loop_
_entity_poly.entity_id
_entity_poly.type
_entity_poly.pdbx_seq_one_letter_code
_entity_poly.pdbx_strand_id
1 'polypeptide(L)'
;MLNRLFRGIVRRLPDALHHQVKYALRFKRLPHLSSPRGYGEKLMRRKIYPRAIYTRLSDKYRVREFIAGLWGEEYLIELYAHGEALSYDVFSRLPRQFVLKANHGSGYNRLVFDKEQVSYAELYDQSQRWMRANFYQQSRERHYRDITPCIMVERLLLENGEVPNDLKFHCFNCDGVIRIFIQVDYHRFGEHRGDIFDERWNRTEIRIGLPNAEQPAAAPSQLAEMLPSGAVDRAAVFLSAG
;
A
#
# COMPACT_ATOMS: atom_id res chain seq x y z
N MET A 1 12.54 24.40 20.19
CA MET A 1 12.75 23.28 21.16
C MET A 1 11.44 22.60 21.60
N LEU A 2 10.36 23.34 21.89
CA LEU A 2 9.06 22.79 22.33
C LEU A 2 8.50 21.69 21.40
N ASN A 3 8.62 21.86 20.08
CA ASN A 3 8.16 20.89 19.08
C ASN A 3 8.92 19.56 19.08
N ARG A 4 10.21 19.54 19.44
CA ARG A 4 10.99 18.28 19.53
C ARG A 4 10.61 17.49 20.78
N LEU A 5 10.44 18.18 21.91
CA LEU A 5 10.02 17.57 23.17
C LEU A 5 8.60 16.99 23.05
N PHE A 6 7.67 17.75 22.49
CA PHE A 6 6.29 17.30 22.23
C PHE A 6 6.26 16.08 21.30
N ARG A 7 7.02 16.08 20.19
CA ARG A 7 7.15 14.90 19.31
C ARG A 7 7.73 13.69 20.04
N GLY A 8 8.70 13.90 20.92
CA GLY A 8 9.29 12.85 21.74
C GLY A 8 8.30 12.19 22.70
N ILE A 9 7.45 13.00 23.35
CA ILE A 9 6.38 12.53 24.25
C ILE A 9 5.35 11.73 23.46
N VAL A 10 4.83 12.30 22.36
CA VAL A 10 3.81 11.64 21.51
C VAL A 10 4.30 10.30 20.95
N ARG A 11 5.60 10.14 20.70
CA ARG A 11 6.20 8.88 20.23
C ARG A 11 6.19 7.77 21.29
N ARG A 12 6.24 8.12 22.57
CA ARG A 12 6.25 7.16 23.69
C ARG A 12 4.85 6.76 24.17
N LEU A 13 3.81 7.43 23.67
CA LEU A 13 2.43 7.11 24.03
C LEU A 13 2.04 5.69 23.53
N PRO A 14 1.19 4.98 24.30
CA PRO A 14 0.46 3.81 23.80
C PRO A 14 -0.24 4.10 22.47
N ASP A 15 -0.39 3.09 21.60
CA ASP A 15 -0.88 3.27 20.22
C ASP A 15 -2.17 4.06 20.13
N ALA A 16 -3.12 3.78 21.02
CA ALA A 16 -4.41 4.46 21.06
C ALA A 16 -4.25 5.96 21.32
N LEU A 17 -3.49 6.33 22.35
CA LEU A 17 -3.22 7.73 22.70
C LEU A 17 -2.40 8.44 21.62
N HIS A 18 -1.40 7.76 21.05
CA HIS A 18 -0.61 8.29 19.93
C HIS A 18 -1.52 8.72 18.76
N HIS A 19 -2.41 7.83 18.34
CA HIS A 19 -3.32 8.09 17.23
C HIS A 19 -4.40 9.11 17.60
N GLN A 20 -4.96 9.08 18.81
CA GLN A 20 -5.94 10.06 19.29
C GLN A 20 -5.38 11.48 19.31
N VAL A 21 -4.16 11.68 19.82
CA VAL A 21 -3.49 12.99 19.84
C VAL A 21 -3.26 13.49 18.42
N LYS A 22 -2.74 12.63 17.51
CA LYS A 22 -2.55 13.02 16.11
C LYS A 22 -3.86 13.35 15.41
N TYR A 23 -4.93 12.60 15.68
CA TYR A 23 -6.27 12.90 15.17
C TYR A 23 -6.76 14.26 15.65
N ALA A 24 -6.67 14.52 16.95
CA ALA A 24 -7.10 15.79 17.55
C ALA A 24 -6.33 16.99 17.01
N LEU A 25 -5.02 16.86 16.82
CA LEU A 25 -4.20 17.93 16.24
C LEU A 25 -4.61 18.24 14.80
N ARG A 26 -4.98 17.22 14.01
CA ARG A 26 -5.34 17.35 12.59
C ARG A 26 -6.78 17.82 12.38
N PHE A 27 -7.73 17.21 13.07
CA PHE A 27 -9.18 17.42 12.87
C PHE A 27 -9.82 18.33 13.92
N LYS A 28 -9.04 18.80 14.90
CA LYS A 28 -9.50 19.68 16.00
C LYS A 28 -10.65 19.08 16.83
N ARG A 29 -10.76 17.75 16.86
CA ARG A 29 -11.72 16.97 17.65
C ARG A 29 -11.15 15.61 18.03
N LEU A 30 -11.63 15.00 19.11
CA LEU A 30 -11.24 13.63 19.48
C LEU A 30 -11.98 12.59 18.60
N PRO A 31 -11.32 11.47 18.25
CA PRO A 31 -11.98 10.41 17.48
C PRO A 31 -12.83 9.52 18.39
N HIS A 32 -13.99 9.10 17.90
CA HIS A 32 -14.84 8.14 18.59
C HIS A 32 -14.37 6.70 18.33
N LEU A 33 -13.41 6.18 19.10
CA LEU A 33 -12.80 4.86 18.82
C LEU A 33 -13.70 3.66 19.17
N SER A 34 -14.59 3.79 20.16
CA SER A 34 -15.54 2.74 20.55
C SER A 34 -16.66 2.59 19.52
N SER A 35 -17.11 3.69 18.93
CA SER A 35 -18.18 3.76 17.93
C SER A 35 -17.81 4.73 16.81
N PRO A 36 -16.89 4.34 15.90
CA PRO A 36 -16.41 5.22 14.83
C PRO A 36 -17.52 5.54 13.84
N ARG A 37 -17.78 6.83 13.62
CA ARG A 37 -18.85 7.31 12.73
C ARG A 37 -18.31 7.56 11.33
N GLY A 38 -17.20 8.31 11.24
CA GLY A 38 -16.59 8.71 9.98
C GLY A 38 -15.52 7.74 9.45
N TYR A 39 -15.20 7.85 8.16
CA TYR A 39 -14.15 7.06 7.50
C TYR A 39 -12.80 7.13 8.24
N GLY A 40 -12.34 8.34 8.60
CA GLY A 40 -11.07 8.51 9.31
C GLY A 40 -11.03 7.84 10.68
N GLU A 41 -12.14 7.82 11.42
CA GLU A 41 -12.23 7.14 12.72
C GLU A 41 -12.24 5.62 12.54
N LYS A 42 -12.92 5.11 11.51
CA LYS A 42 -12.92 3.69 11.14
C LYS A 42 -11.51 3.22 10.77
N LEU A 43 -10.78 3.98 9.95
CA LEU A 43 -9.38 3.69 9.61
C LEU A 43 -8.50 3.69 10.87
N MET A 44 -8.63 4.70 11.72
CA MET A 44 -7.87 4.79 12.96
C MET A 44 -8.09 3.60 13.87
N ARG A 45 -9.35 3.18 14.05
CA ARG A 45 -9.69 1.98 14.81
C ARG A 45 -9.01 0.74 14.23
N ARG A 46 -8.97 0.58 12.90
CA ARG A 46 -8.28 -0.54 12.23
C ARG A 46 -6.76 -0.50 12.40
N LYS A 47 -6.14 0.68 12.54
CA LYS A 47 -4.71 0.82 12.83
C LYS A 47 -4.36 0.37 14.24
N ILE A 48 -5.21 0.69 15.22
CA ILE A 48 -4.99 0.38 16.64
C ILE A 48 -5.43 -1.05 16.98
N TYR A 49 -6.59 -1.47 16.48
CA TYR A 49 -7.24 -2.75 16.75
C TYR A 49 -7.49 -3.48 15.42
N PRO A 50 -6.44 -3.93 14.72
CA PRO A 50 -6.58 -4.64 13.47
C PRO A 50 -7.25 -6.00 13.68
N ARG A 51 -7.96 -6.48 12.65
CA ARG A 51 -8.37 -7.90 12.58
C ARG A 51 -7.12 -8.74 12.32
N ALA A 52 -7.09 -9.98 12.80
CA ALA A 52 -5.94 -10.89 12.63
C ALA A 52 -5.51 -11.04 11.16
N ILE A 53 -6.48 -11.06 10.25
CA ILE A 53 -6.23 -11.19 8.81
C ILE A 53 -5.41 -10.02 8.23
N TYR A 54 -5.45 -8.82 8.82
CA TYR A 54 -4.78 -7.64 8.26
C TYR A 54 -3.26 -7.78 8.23
N THR A 55 -2.65 -8.50 9.16
CA THR A 55 -1.20 -8.75 9.12
C THR A 55 -0.81 -9.54 7.89
N ARG A 56 -1.53 -10.62 7.56
CA ARG A 56 -1.29 -11.41 6.34
C ARG A 56 -1.48 -10.58 5.08
N LEU A 57 -2.48 -9.69 5.08
CA LEU A 57 -2.82 -8.88 3.92
C LEU A 57 -1.83 -7.71 3.71
N SER A 58 -1.26 -7.17 4.78
CA SER A 58 -0.26 -6.10 4.72
C SER A 58 1.16 -6.58 4.40
N ASP A 59 1.41 -7.89 4.54
CA ASP A 59 2.65 -8.54 4.17
C ASP A 59 2.68 -8.80 2.66
N LYS A 60 3.49 -8.03 1.90
CA LYS A 60 3.57 -8.17 0.43
C LYS A 60 4.00 -9.56 -0.05
N TYR A 61 4.70 -10.32 0.79
CA TYR A 61 5.09 -11.68 0.45
C TYR A 61 3.95 -12.65 0.71
N ARG A 62 3.43 -12.67 1.96
CA ARG A 62 2.37 -13.62 2.36
C ARG A 62 1.01 -13.34 1.71
N VAL A 63 0.74 -12.11 1.27
CA VAL A 63 -0.50 -11.80 0.54
C VAL A 63 -0.56 -12.53 -0.81
N ARG A 64 0.59 -12.94 -1.36
CA ARG A 64 0.65 -13.67 -2.64
C ARG A 64 -0.08 -15.01 -2.56
N GLU A 65 0.14 -15.79 -1.50
CA GLU A 65 -0.60 -17.05 -1.26
C GLU A 65 -2.11 -16.80 -1.10
N PHE A 66 -2.49 -15.71 -0.43
CA PHE A 66 -3.89 -15.34 -0.27
C PHE A 66 -4.57 -15.01 -1.60
N ILE A 67 -3.87 -14.29 -2.50
CA ILE A 67 -4.35 -13.96 -3.84
C ILE A 67 -4.41 -15.22 -4.71
N ALA A 68 -3.34 -16.03 -4.72
CA ALA A 68 -3.29 -17.26 -5.50
C ALA A 68 -4.43 -18.22 -5.14
N GLY A 69 -4.72 -18.39 -3.84
CA GLY A 69 -5.81 -19.26 -3.40
C GLY A 69 -7.22 -18.73 -3.67
N LEU A 70 -7.39 -17.41 -3.91
CA LEU A 70 -8.71 -16.81 -4.17
C LEU A 70 -8.99 -16.59 -5.65
N TRP A 71 -7.99 -16.14 -6.39
CA TRP A 71 -8.14 -15.69 -7.78
C TRP A 71 -7.22 -16.42 -8.74
N GLY A 72 -6.17 -17.09 -8.26
CA GLY A 72 -5.19 -17.77 -9.11
C GLY A 72 -3.85 -17.04 -9.19
N GLU A 73 -2.82 -17.77 -9.60
CA GLU A 73 -1.45 -17.26 -9.68
C GLU A 73 -1.24 -16.29 -10.84
N GLU A 74 -2.09 -16.34 -11.86
CA GLU A 74 -2.07 -15.45 -13.04
C GLU A 74 -2.24 -13.97 -12.68
N TYR A 75 -2.83 -13.67 -11.51
CA TYR A 75 -2.99 -12.31 -10.99
C TYR A 75 -1.77 -11.82 -10.18
N LEU A 76 -0.76 -12.67 -9.98
CA LEU A 76 0.47 -12.30 -9.29
C LEU A 76 1.51 -11.79 -10.27
N ILE A 77 2.18 -10.70 -9.89
CA ILE A 77 3.39 -10.27 -10.58
C ILE A 77 4.46 -11.36 -10.38
N GLU A 78 5.16 -11.71 -11.45
CA GLU A 78 6.27 -12.65 -11.43
C GLU A 78 7.30 -12.25 -10.36
N LEU A 79 7.67 -13.21 -9.51
CA LEU A 79 8.62 -13.05 -8.42
C LEU A 79 9.93 -13.73 -8.82
N TYR A 80 10.97 -12.96 -9.06
CA TYR A 80 12.29 -13.48 -9.43
C TYR A 80 13.04 -14.07 -8.24
N ALA A 81 12.91 -13.45 -7.07
CA ALA A 81 13.60 -13.90 -5.86
C ALA A 81 12.94 -13.37 -4.58
N HIS A 82 13.18 -14.05 -3.47
CA HIS A 82 12.91 -13.54 -2.13
C HIS A 82 13.91 -14.12 -1.11
N GLY A 83 14.06 -13.48 0.04
CA GLY A 83 14.94 -13.97 1.10
C GLY A 83 15.23 -12.94 2.19
N GLU A 84 16.06 -13.30 3.16
CA GLU A 84 16.45 -12.40 4.26
C GLU A 84 17.42 -11.30 3.82
N ALA A 85 18.13 -11.50 2.71
CA ALA A 85 19.04 -10.51 2.13
C ALA A 85 19.15 -10.68 0.62
N LEU A 86 19.48 -9.60 -0.09
CA LEU A 86 19.85 -9.65 -1.51
C LEU A 86 21.27 -10.18 -1.65
N SER A 87 21.44 -11.43 -2.09
CA SER A 87 22.76 -11.99 -2.38
C SER A 87 23.31 -11.48 -3.72
N TYR A 88 24.64 -11.49 -3.87
CA TYR A 88 25.26 -11.14 -5.15
C TYR A 88 24.88 -12.12 -6.27
N ASP A 89 24.76 -13.42 -5.95
CA ASP A 89 24.33 -14.44 -6.92
C ASP A 89 22.91 -14.21 -7.43
N VAL A 90 21.98 -13.80 -6.54
CA VAL A 90 20.64 -13.40 -6.98
C VAL A 90 20.75 -12.18 -7.89
N PHE A 91 21.46 -11.13 -7.45
CA PHE A 91 21.62 -9.88 -8.22
C PHE A 91 22.22 -10.09 -9.61
N SER A 92 23.23 -10.95 -9.74
CA SER A 92 23.90 -11.21 -11.02
C SER A 92 22.94 -11.84 -12.03
N ARG A 93 22.01 -12.68 -11.57
CA ARG A 93 21.00 -13.37 -12.39
C ARG A 93 19.74 -12.55 -12.68
N LEU A 94 19.50 -11.45 -11.95
CA LEU A 94 18.32 -10.60 -12.19
C LEU A 94 18.32 -10.03 -13.62
N PRO A 95 17.14 -9.82 -14.23
CA PRO A 95 17.03 -9.17 -15.53
C PRO A 95 17.50 -7.70 -15.48
N ARG A 96 17.54 -7.05 -16.65
CA ARG A 96 17.89 -5.61 -16.76
C ARG A 96 16.93 -4.72 -15.95
N GLN A 97 15.68 -5.14 -15.79
CA GLN A 97 14.62 -4.36 -15.15
C GLN A 97 13.89 -5.16 -14.08
N PHE A 98 13.72 -4.58 -12.89
CA PHE A 98 13.02 -5.23 -11.78
C PHE A 98 12.60 -4.22 -10.71
N VAL A 99 11.79 -4.68 -9.76
CA VAL A 99 11.48 -3.92 -8.54
C VAL A 99 11.98 -4.69 -7.33
N LEU A 100 12.90 -4.07 -6.58
CA LEU A 100 13.35 -4.57 -5.28
C LEU A 100 12.42 -4.02 -4.19
N LYS A 101 11.90 -4.88 -3.32
CA LYS A 101 10.95 -4.51 -2.27
C LYS A 101 11.31 -5.16 -0.94
N ALA A 102 10.87 -4.55 0.17
CA ALA A 102 10.71 -5.26 1.44
C ALA A 102 9.22 -5.42 1.76
N ASN A 103 8.83 -6.59 2.27
CA ASN A 103 7.42 -6.95 2.45
C ASN A 103 6.70 -6.16 3.55
N HIS A 104 7.42 -5.80 4.62
CA HIS A 104 6.90 -5.41 5.92
C HIS A 104 6.70 -3.91 6.14
N GLY A 105 6.59 -3.10 5.07
CA GLY A 105 6.38 -1.65 5.20
C GLY A 105 5.93 -0.97 3.92
N SER A 106 5.64 0.33 3.98
CA SER A 106 5.32 1.18 2.81
C SER A 106 6.53 2.05 2.43
N GLY A 107 6.68 2.35 1.14
CA GLY A 107 7.85 3.06 0.60
C GLY A 107 9.15 2.24 0.59
N TYR A 108 9.11 0.95 0.94
CA TYR A 108 10.25 0.05 0.84
C TYR A 108 10.25 -0.64 -0.54
N ASN A 109 10.43 0.19 -1.57
CA ASN A 109 10.54 -0.25 -2.95
C ASN A 109 11.60 0.58 -3.70
N ARG A 110 12.29 -0.06 -4.64
CA ARG A 110 13.25 0.54 -5.55
C ARG A 110 12.98 -0.02 -6.94
N LEU A 111 12.53 0.85 -7.83
CA LEU A 111 12.39 0.53 -9.24
C LEU A 111 13.77 0.63 -9.90
N VAL A 112 14.15 -0.42 -10.61
CA VAL A 112 15.38 -0.50 -11.40
C VAL A 112 14.97 -0.61 -12.85
N PHE A 113 15.06 0.50 -13.58
CA PHE A 113 14.80 0.58 -15.02
C PHE A 113 15.99 0.11 -15.86
N ASP A 114 17.18 0.11 -15.25
CA ASP A 114 18.41 -0.33 -15.86
C ASP A 114 19.40 -0.82 -14.80
N LYS A 115 19.63 -2.14 -14.76
CA LYS A 115 20.57 -2.77 -13.83
C LYS A 115 22.01 -2.27 -14.01
N GLU A 116 22.39 -1.80 -15.20
CA GLU A 116 23.74 -1.26 -15.45
C GLU A 116 23.98 0.09 -14.76
N GLN A 117 22.90 0.79 -14.39
CA GLN A 117 22.98 2.10 -13.74
C GLN A 117 22.95 2.01 -12.21
N VAL A 118 22.85 0.81 -11.64
CA VAL A 118 22.79 0.59 -10.19
C VAL A 118 23.79 -0.46 -9.76
N SER A 119 24.49 -0.24 -8.66
CA SER A 119 25.45 -1.22 -8.14
C SER A 119 24.77 -2.23 -7.21
N TYR A 120 25.34 -3.43 -7.10
CA TYR A 120 24.94 -4.40 -6.08
C TYR A 120 25.01 -3.79 -4.67
N ALA A 121 26.09 -3.05 -4.37
CA ALA A 121 26.30 -2.43 -3.06
C ALA A 121 25.19 -1.42 -2.72
N GLU A 122 24.78 -0.58 -3.67
CA GLU A 122 23.67 0.38 -3.47
C GLU A 122 22.37 -0.34 -3.09
N LEU A 123 21.99 -1.35 -3.87
CA LEU A 123 20.75 -2.11 -3.62
C LEU A 123 20.82 -2.92 -2.34
N TYR A 124 21.97 -3.53 -2.05
CA TYR A 124 22.21 -4.24 -0.81
C TYR A 124 22.05 -3.30 0.39
N ASP A 125 22.75 -2.17 0.42
CA ASP A 125 22.67 -1.21 1.52
C ASP A 125 21.27 -0.60 1.69
N GLN A 126 20.58 -0.34 0.58
CA GLN A 126 19.18 0.08 0.62
C GLN A 126 18.28 -0.99 1.22
N SER A 127 18.41 -2.25 0.79
CA SER A 127 17.64 -3.37 1.31
C SER A 127 17.91 -3.61 2.79
N GLN A 128 19.17 -3.54 3.24
CA GLN A 128 19.55 -3.71 4.64
C GLN A 128 18.97 -2.60 5.53
N ARG A 129 18.91 -1.36 5.03
CA ARG A 129 18.22 -0.26 5.75
C ARG A 129 16.75 -0.56 5.96
N TRP A 130 16.06 -1.10 4.97
CA TRP A 130 14.66 -1.51 5.12
C TRP A 130 14.51 -2.66 6.10
N MET A 131 15.33 -3.71 5.98
CA MET A 131 15.27 -4.90 6.85
C MET A 131 15.54 -4.61 8.33
N ARG A 132 16.35 -3.59 8.63
CA ARG A 132 16.60 -3.12 10.01
C ARG A 132 15.49 -2.21 10.53
N ALA A 133 14.62 -1.70 9.66
CA ALA A 133 13.59 -0.75 10.04
C ALA A 133 12.36 -1.47 10.59
N ASN A 134 11.87 -1.02 11.75
CA ASN A 134 10.59 -1.47 12.25
C ASN A 134 9.49 -0.54 11.72
N PHE A 135 8.77 -0.96 10.69
CA PHE A 135 7.74 -0.11 10.07
C PHE A 135 6.58 0.19 11.04
N TYR A 136 6.22 -0.74 11.92
CA TYR A 136 5.24 -0.49 12.97
C TYR A 136 5.67 0.64 13.92
N GLN A 137 6.95 0.75 14.28
CA GLN A 137 7.42 1.88 15.11
C GLN A 137 7.30 3.24 14.41
N GLN A 138 7.38 3.26 13.07
CA GLN A 138 7.25 4.47 12.25
C GLN A 138 5.79 4.88 12.05
N SER A 139 4.94 3.94 11.64
CA SER A 139 3.55 4.19 11.27
C SER A 139 2.58 4.10 12.45
N ARG A 140 2.96 3.33 13.49
CA ARG A 140 2.12 2.89 14.62
C ARG A 140 0.88 2.10 14.16
N GLU A 141 0.98 1.43 13.02
CA GLU A 141 -0.07 0.59 12.45
C GLU A 141 0.15 -0.86 12.87
N ARG A 142 -0.66 -1.34 13.82
CA ARG A 142 -0.40 -2.58 14.55
C ARG A 142 -0.36 -3.82 13.64
N HIS A 143 -1.04 -3.80 12.49
CA HIS A 143 -1.02 -4.93 11.55
C HIS A 143 0.37 -5.18 10.92
N TYR A 144 1.28 -4.20 10.93
CA TYR A 144 2.67 -4.41 10.50
C TYR A 144 3.57 -5.03 11.57
N ARG A 145 3.12 -5.09 12.84
CA ARG A 145 3.99 -5.42 13.98
C ARG A 145 4.61 -6.81 13.87
N ASP A 146 3.81 -7.78 13.43
CA ASP A 146 4.16 -9.21 13.46
C ASP A 146 4.48 -9.76 12.05
N ILE A 147 4.81 -8.87 11.11
CA ILE A 147 5.29 -9.27 9.78
C ILE A 147 6.78 -9.61 9.88
N THR A 148 7.16 -10.83 9.52
CA THR A 148 8.56 -11.24 9.39
C THR A 148 9.17 -10.56 8.16
N PRO A 149 10.21 -9.72 8.33
CA PRO A 149 10.84 -9.05 7.21
C PRO A 149 11.45 -10.03 6.19
N CYS A 150 11.23 -9.76 4.91
CA CYS A 150 11.98 -10.34 3.80
C CYS A 150 12.11 -9.33 2.66
N ILE A 151 13.15 -9.53 1.86
CA ILE A 151 13.35 -8.89 0.57
C ILE A 151 12.65 -9.72 -0.50
N MET A 152 12.11 -9.02 -1.50
CA MET A 152 11.49 -9.59 -2.67
C MET A 152 11.97 -8.84 -3.91
N VAL A 153 12.10 -9.56 -5.02
CA VAL A 153 12.39 -8.98 -6.33
C VAL A 153 11.33 -9.42 -7.32
N GLU A 154 10.57 -8.47 -7.85
CA GLU A 154 9.46 -8.73 -8.77
C GLU A 154 9.73 -8.11 -10.15
N ARG A 155 9.04 -8.62 -11.16
CA ARG A 155 9.00 -8.02 -12.49
C ARG A 155 8.54 -6.57 -12.41
N LEU A 156 9.26 -5.67 -13.09
CA LEU A 156 8.82 -4.29 -13.29
C LEU A 156 7.74 -4.28 -14.38
N LEU A 157 6.57 -3.75 -14.05
CA LEU A 157 5.49 -3.55 -15.02
C LEU A 157 5.72 -2.21 -15.72
N LEU A 158 5.76 -2.24 -17.05
CA LEU A 158 5.85 -1.04 -17.89
C LEU A 158 4.78 -1.11 -18.98
N GLU A 159 4.19 0.04 -19.28
CA GLU A 159 3.32 0.27 -20.42
C GLU A 159 3.92 1.44 -21.22
N ASN A 160 4.25 1.20 -22.49
CA ASN A 160 4.94 2.17 -23.35
C ASN A 160 6.23 2.76 -22.74
N GLY A 161 6.95 1.97 -21.94
CA GLY A 161 8.19 2.38 -21.29
C GLY A 161 8.01 3.14 -19.96
N GLU A 162 6.77 3.40 -19.53
CA GLU A 162 6.45 4.06 -18.27
C GLU A 162 5.80 3.10 -17.27
N VAL A 163 5.85 3.44 -15.99
CA VAL A 163 5.09 2.70 -14.98
C VAL A 163 3.59 2.96 -15.19
N PRO A 164 2.75 1.92 -15.34
CA PRO A 164 1.32 2.10 -15.58
C PRO A 164 0.63 2.79 -14.41
N ASN A 165 -0.56 3.33 -14.67
CA ASN A 165 -1.39 3.93 -13.64
C ASN A 165 -1.78 2.88 -12.58
N ASP A 166 -1.74 3.29 -11.30
CA ASP A 166 -2.18 2.42 -10.20
C ASP A 166 -3.69 2.57 -10.00
N LEU A 167 -4.42 1.44 -10.04
CA LEU A 167 -5.84 1.40 -9.68
C LEU A 167 -6.03 0.93 -8.24
N LYS A 168 -6.84 1.66 -7.46
CA LYS A 168 -7.18 1.28 -6.07
C LYS A 168 -8.69 1.30 -5.87
N PHE A 169 -9.23 0.16 -5.45
CA PHE A 169 -10.66 -0.02 -5.21
C PHE A 169 -10.97 0.22 -3.73
N HIS A 170 -11.64 1.33 -3.43
CA HIS A 170 -12.10 1.69 -2.09
C HIS A 170 -13.50 1.12 -1.87
N CYS A 171 -13.59 0.01 -1.13
CA CYS A 171 -14.86 -0.68 -0.88
C CYS A 171 -15.49 -0.26 0.45
N PHE A 172 -16.73 0.26 0.39
CA PHE A 172 -17.52 0.68 1.53
C PHE A 172 -18.72 -0.24 1.69
N ASN A 173 -18.78 -0.98 2.78
CA ASN A 173 -19.93 -1.79 3.14
C ASN A 173 -20.88 -0.96 4.04
N CYS A 174 -22.12 -0.80 3.58
CA CYS A 174 -23.23 -0.25 4.33
C CYS A 174 -24.33 -1.31 4.39
N ASP A 175 -24.46 -1.97 5.54
CA ASP A 175 -25.50 -2.99 5.81
C ASP A 175 -25.60 -4.07 4.71
N GLY A 176 -24.44 -4.58 4.27
CA GLY A 176 -24.33 -5.62 3.25
C GLY A 176 -24.26 -5.07 1.82
N VAL A 177 -24.61 -3.80 1.61
CA VAL A 177 -24.48 -3.14 0.31
C VAL A 177 -23.07 -2.59 0.15
N ILE A 178 -22.34 -3.10 -0.83
CA ILE A 178 -21.00 -2.61 -1.16
C ILE A 178 -21.14 -1.45 -2.17
N ARG A 179 -20.42 -0.35 -1.90
CA ARG A 179 -20.18 0.75 -2.82
C ARG A 179 -18.68 0.85 -3.07
N ILE A 180 -18.29 1.08 -4.32
CA ILE A 180 -16.89 1.12 -4.71
C ILE A 180 -16.56 2.48 -5.31
N PHE A 181 -15.45 3.04 -4.86
CA PHE A 181 -14.81 4.18 -5.52
C PHE A 181 -13.44 3.76 -6.02
N ILE A 182 -13.15 4.05 -7.27
CA ILE A 182 -11.93 3.62 -7.94
C ILE A 182 -10.99 4.81 -8.02
N GLN A 183 -9.86 4.72 -7.34
CA GLN A 183 -8.80 5.71 -7.44
C GLN A 183 -7.84 5.32 -8.56
N VAL A 184 -7.53 6.28 -9.44
CA VAL A 184 -6.47 6.17 -10.43
C VAL A 184 -5.37 7.15 -10.04
N ASP A 185 -4.19 6.62 -9.70
CA ASP A 185 -2.99 7.39 -9.43
C ASP A 185 -2.12 7.43 -10.70
N TYR A 186 -1.93 8.63 -11.25
CA TYR A 186 -1.18 8.88 -12.49
C TYR A 186 0.25 9.29 -12.19
N HIS A 187 1.20 8.86 -13.02
CA HIS A 187 2.62 9.25 -12.95
C HIS A 187 3.17 9.28 -11.52
N ARG A 188 2.94 8.19 -10.77
CA ARG A 188 3.24 8.09 -9.33
C ARG A 188 4.67 8.48 -8.94
N PHE A 189 5.63 8.31 -9.85
CA PHE A 189 7.04 8.61 -9.66
C PHE A 189 7.49 9.93 -10.32
N GLY A 190 6.54 10.71 -10.85
CA GLY A 190 6.73 12.03 -11.47
C GLY A 190 5.71 13.04 -10.93
N GLU A 191 5.00 13.72 -11.83
CA GLU A 191 3.93 14.65 -11.45
C GLU A 191 2.66 13.88 -11.04
N HIS A 192 2.63 13.46 -9.77
CA HIS A 192 1.59 12.59 -9.25
C HIS A 192 0.22 13.30 -9.19
N ARG A 193 -0.74 12.74 -9.91
CA ARG A 193 -2.14 13.18 -9.92
C ARG A 193 -3.06 12.03 -9.54
N GLY A 194 -4.26 12.36 -9.07
CA GLY A 194 -5.22 11.36 -8.59
C GLY A 194 -6.65 11.69 -8.98
N ASP A 195 -7.34 10.74 -9.59
CA ASP A 195 -8.78 10.79 -9.82
C ASP A 195 -9.51 9.73 -9.02
N ILE A 196 -10.75 10.04 -8.64
CA ILE A 196 -11.67 9.09 -8.01
C ILE A 196 -12.89 8.95 -8.93
N PHE A 197 -13.18 7.72 -9.34
CA PHE A 197 -14.33 7.35 -10.16
C PHE A 197 -15.33 6.52 -9.33
N ASP A 198 -16.59 6.52 -9.75
CA ASP A 198 -17.57 5.53 -9.28
C ASP A 198 -17.46 4.20 -10.06
N GLU A 199 -18.31 3.23 -9.71
CA GLU A 199 -18.40 1.90 -10.35
C GLU A 199 -18.72 1.96 -11.85
N ARG A 200 -19.29 3.06 -12.34
CA ARG A 200 -19.64 3.26 -13.75
C ARG A 200 -18.59 4.11 -14.48
N TRP A 201 -17.43 4.31 -13.86
CA TRP A 201 -16.34 5.13 -14.36
C TRP A 201 -16.70 6.62 -14.52
N ASN A 202 -17.67 7.13 -13.76
CA ASN A 202 -17.92 8.57 -13.70
C ASN A 202 -16.93 9.21 -12.75
N ARG A 203 -16.19 10.22 -13.22
CA ARG A 203 -15.25 10.98 -12.39
C ARG A 203 -16.02 11.77 -11.33
N THR A 204 -15.61 11.63 -10.07
CA THR A 204 -16.23 12.28 -8.92
C THR A 204 -15.49 13.56 -8.51
N GLU A 205 -16.08 14.32 -7.59
CA GLU A 205 -15.44 15.48 -6.94
C GLU A 205 -14.52 15.10 -5.76
N ILE A 206 -14.49 13.82 -5.37
CA ILE A 206 -13.72 13.36 -4.21
C ILE A 206 -12.22 13.51 -4.47
N ARG A 207 -11.47 13.98 -3.47
CA ARG A 207 -10.00 14.14 -3.53
C ARG A 207 -9.32 13.48 -2.35
N ILE A 208 -8.18 12.83 -2.61
CA ILE A 208 -7.31 12.23 -1.59
C ILE A 208 -5.93 12.89 -1.65
N GLY A 209 -5.89 14.20 -1.41
CA GLY A 209 -4.64 14.97 -1.26
C GLY A 209 -3.82 15.19 -2.54
N LEU A 210 -4.35 14.81 -3.70
CA LEU A 210 -3.73 15.00 -5.00
C LEU A 210 -4.62 15.86 -5.90
N PRO A 211 -4.03 16.68 -6.80
CA PRO A 211 -4.78 17.32 -7.86
C PRO A 211 -5.26 16.28 -8.87
N ASN A 212 -6.33 16.63 -9.57
CA ASN A 212 -6.87 15.85 -10.68
C ASN A 212 -5.92 15.83 -11.87
N ALA A 213 -6.03 14.78 -12.69
CA ALA A 213 -5.49 14.79 -14.05
C ALA A 213 -6.19 15.88 -14.90
N GLU A 214 -5.48 16.46 -15.85
CA GLU A 214 -6.13 17.36 -16.83
C GLU A 214 -7.11 16.57 -17.70
N GLN A 215 -6.67 15.40 -18.14
CA GLN A 215 -7.48 14.44 -18.88
C GLN A 215 -7.58 13.13 -18.08
N PRO A 216 -8.80 12.69 -17.69
CA PRO A 216 -8.97 11.43 -16.98
C PRO A 216 -8.68 10.23 -17.88
N ALA A 217 -8.14 9.15 -17.31
CA ALA A 217 -7.98 7.88 -18.02
C ALA A 217 -9.32 7.32 -18.51
N ALA A 218 -9.27 6.65 -19.67
CA ALA A 218 -10.36 5.81 -20.14
C ALA A 218 -10.61 4.63 -19.18
N ALA A 219 -11.83 4.11 -19.19
CA ALA A 219 -12.16 2.91 -18.43
C ALA A 219 -11.29 1.73 -18.91
N PRO A 220 -10.68 0.95 -18.01
CA PRO A 220 -9.96 -0.25 -18.41
C PRO A 220 -10.95 -1.25 -19.03
N SER A 221 -10.53 -1.93 -20.10
CA SER A 221 -11.39 -2.88 -20.82
C SER A 221 -11.91 -4.02 -19.93
N GLN A 222 -11.15 -4.39 -18.90
CA GLN A 222 -11.48 -5.43 -17.94
C GLN A 222 -12.18 -4.90 -16.67
N LEU A 223 -12.69 -3.66 -16.66
CA LEU A 223 -13.31 -3.06 -15.47
C LEU A 223 -14.38 -3.96 -14.83
N ALA A 224 -15.21 -4.60 -15.66
CA ALA A 224 -16.28 -5.48 -15.19
C ALA A 224 -15.75 -6.71 -14.42
N GLU A 225 -14.58 -7.22 -14.77
CA GLU A 225 -13.92 -8.34 -14.07
C GLU A 225 -13.26 -7.90 -12.76
N MET A 226 -12.81 -6.64 -12.71
CA MET A 226 -12.21 -6.05 -11.50
C MET A 226 -13.25 -5.70 -10.44
N LEU A 227 -14.50 -5.47 -10.84
CA LEU A 227 -15.61 -5.20 -9.92
C LEU A 227 -16.19 -6.52 -9.40
N PRO A 228 -16.47 -6.63 -8.08
CA PRO A 228 -17.16 -7.79 -7.54
C PRO A 228 -18.55 -7.89 -8.18
N SER A 229 -18.80 -8.99 -8.91
CA SER A 229 -20.14 -9.35 -9.34
C SER A 229 -21.04 -9.54 -8.11
N GLY A 230 -22.31 -9.14 -8.21
CA GLY A 230 -23.27 -8.90 -7.12
C GLY A 230 -23.63 -10.03 -6.13
N ALA A 231 -22.71 -10.95 -5.82
CA ALA A 231 -22.78 -11.84 -4.67
C ALA A 231 -21.67 -11.46 -3.67
N VAL A 232 -22.11 -10.96 -2.53
CA VAL A 232 -21.30 -10.59 -1.36
C VAL A 232 -20.55 -11.82 -0.86
N ASP A 233 -19.36 -12.10 -1.38
CA ASP A 233 -18.39 -13.01 -0.74
C ASP A 233 -16.92 -12.79 -1.14
N ARG A 234 -16.66 -11.91 -2.12
CA ARG A 234 -15.29 -11.56 -2.50
C ARG A 234 -14.87 -10.33 -1.71
N ALA A 235 -14.37 -10.55 -0.49
CA ALA A 235 -13.74 -9.51 0.31
C ALA A 235 -12.54 -8.93 -0.46
N ALA A 236 -12.78 -7.87 -1.22
CA ALA A 236 -11.75 -7.12 -1.91
C ALA A 236 -10.81 -6.51 -0.87
N VAL A 237 -9.69 -7.17 -0.64
CA VAL A 237 -8.57 -6.59 0.06
C VAL A 237 -7.61 -6.07 -1.00
N PHE A 238 -7.83 -4.83 -1.42
CA PHE A 238 -6.80 -4.07 -2.11
C PHE A 238 -6.11 -3.18 -1.09
N LEU A 239 -5.04 -3.70 -0.48
CA LEU A 239 -4.11 -2.86 0.25
C LEU A 239 -3.13 -2.30 -0.78
N SER A 240 -3.33 -1.04 -1.16
CA SER A 240 -2.28 -0.31 -1.86
C SER A 240 -1.09 -0.16 -0.91
N ALA A 241 -0.07 -0.99 -1.09
CA ALA A 241 1.22 -0.80 -0.48
C ALA A 241 2.22 -0.47 -1.58
N GLY A 242 2.27 0.82 -1.95
CA GLY A 242 3.50 1.33 -2.54
C GLY A 242 4.41 1.92 -1.49
#